data_AF-A0A815ZRQ5-F1
#
_entry.id   AF-A0A815ZRQ5-F1
#
_cell.length_a   1.000
_cell.length_b   1.000
_cell.length_c   1.000
_cell.angle_alpha   90.00
_cell.angle_beta   90.00
_cell.angle_gamma   90.00
#
_symmetry.space_group_name_H-M   'P 1'
#
loop_
_entity.id
_entity.type
_entity.pdbx_description
1 polymer ?
#
loop_
_entity_poly.entity_id
_entity_poly.type
_entity_poly.pdbx_seq_one_letter_code
_entity_poly.pdbx_strand_id
1 'polypeptide(L)' 'VSFWSKAKRFIKPTSFSLNGFIVSSGAIVNDSIGMCDIAADFYEDFFRRSDNIVRPHPYVDAPLLDFDNKDDPIPEVS' A
#
# COMPACT_ATOMS: atom_id res chain seq x y z
N VAL A 1 -8.37 -20.55 -6.10
CA VAL A 1 -7.08 -19.80 -6.06
C VAL A 1 -7.41 -18.32 -6.17
N SER A 2 -7.14 -17.55 -5.13
CA SER A 2 -7.50 -16.14 -5.07
C SER A 2 -6.62 -15.24 -5.95
N PHE A 3 -7.12 -14.04 -6.27
CA PHE A 3 -6.46 -13.12 -7.19
C PHE A 3 -5.06 -12.71 -6.70
N TRP A 4 -4.93 -12.31 -5.43
CA TRP A 4 -3.65 -11.86 -4.87
C TRP A 4 -2.65 -12.99 -4.71
N SER A 5 -3.11 -14.22 -4.43
CA SER A 5 -2.25 -15.41 -4.45
C SER A 5 -1.58 -15.65 -5.81
N LYS A 6 -2.24 -15.31 -6.92
CA LYS A 6 -1.63 -15.38 -8.27
C LYS A 6 -0.68 -14.22 -8.53
N ALA A 7 -0.99 -13.05 -7.97
CA ALA A 7 -0.16 -11.85 -8.08
C ALA A 7 1.17 -11.95 -7.32
N LYS A 8 1.27 -12.82 -6.28
CA LYS A 8 2.49 -13.08 -5.47
C LYS A 8 3.77 -13.20 -6.31
N ARG A 9 3.72 -13.95 -7.41
CA ARG A 9 4.87 -14.22 -8.30
C ARG A 9 5.30 -13.01 -9.14
N PHE A 10 4.46 -11.98 -9.21
CA PHE A 10 4.68 -10.77 -10.00
C PHE A 10 4.95 -9.54 -9.12
N ILE A 11 4.80 -9.67 -7.80
CA ILE A 11 5.33 -8.68 -6.85
C ILE A 11 6.85 -8.80 -6.93
N LYS A 12 7.45 -7.97 -7.78
CA LYS A 12 8.89 -7.84 -7.82
C LYS A 12 9.31 -7.16 -6.52
N PRO A 13 10.30 -7.70 -5.80
CA PRO A 13 10.97 -6.94 -4.77
C PRO A 13 11.74 -5.82 -5.48
N THR A 14 11.06 -4.73 -5.80
CA THR A 14 11.69 -3.55 -6.39
C THR A 14 12.50 -2.91 -5.29
N SER A 15 13.81 -3.12 -5.42
CA SER A 15 14.86 -2.49 -4.64
C SER A 15 14.55 -1.01 -4.45
N PHE A 16 14.66 -0.54 -3.20
CA PHE A 16 15.28 0.73 -2.78
C PHE A 16 14.56 1.46 -1.64
N SER A 17 13.28 1.20 -1.33
CA SER A 17 12.62 1.87 -0.18
C SER A 17 12.20 0.95 0.96
N LEU A 18 11.92 -0.33 0.69
CA LEU A 18 11.41 -1.27 1.69
C LEU A 18 12.52 -2.22 2.16
N ASN A 19 12.96 -2.05 3.40
CA ASN A 19 14.08 -2.82 3.98
C ASN A 19 13.64 -4.05 4.79
N GLY A 20 12.34 -4.20 5.06
CA GLY A 20 11.79 -5.33 5.82
C GLY A 20 10.34 -5.11 6.26
N PHE A 21 9.65 -6.19 6.62
CA PHE A 21 8.37 -6.14 7.33
C PHE A 21 8.56 -6.50 8.80
N ILE A 22 7.85 -5.79 9.67
CA ILE A 22 7.68 -6.18 11.08
C ILE A 22 6.32 -6.86 11.18
N VAL A 23 6.33 -8.17 11.43
CA VAL A 23 5.08 -8.94 11.62
C VAL A 23 4.53 -8.72 13.03
N SER A 24 3.28 -9.10 13.27
CA SER A 24 2.58 -8.93 14.56
C SER A 24 3.28 -9.61 15.75
N SER A 25 4.12 -10.62 15.49
CA SER A 25 4.96 -11.26 16.52
C SER A 25 6.19 -10.44 16.90
N GLY A 26 6.44 -9.30 16.25
CA GLY A 26 7.64 -8.48 16.40
C GLY A 26 8.85 -9.01 15.62
N ALA A 27 8.72 -10.14 14.92
CA ALA A 27 9.78 -10.65 14.06
C ALA A 27 9.95 -9.76 12.82
N ILE A 28 11.21 -9.61 12.39
CA ILE A 28 11.57 -8.83 11.21
C ILE A 28 11.82 -9.80 10.05
N VAL A 29 11.09 -9.61 8.96
CA VAL A 29 11.24 -10.38 7.73
C VAL A 29 11.88 -9.49 6.67
N ASN A 30 13.13 -9.80 6.34
CA ASN A 30 13.94 -9.07 5.35
C ASN A 30 14.14 -9.86 4.05
N ASP A 31 13.69 -11.13 4.01
CA ASP A 31 13.75 -11.93 2.80
C ASP A 31 12.73 -11.42 1.79
N SER A 32 13.20 -11.13 0.59
CA SER A 32 12.39 -10.55 -0.48
C SER A 32 11.16 -11.39 -0.85
N ILE A 33 11.26 -12.71 -0.80
CA ILE A 33 10.16 -13.62 -1.14
C ILE A 33 9.16 -13.65 0.03
N GLY A 34 9.66 -13.83 1.25
CA GLY A 34 8.84 -13.81 2.46
C GLY A 34 8.09 -12.48 2.63
N MET A 35 8.71 -11.37 2.26
CA MET A 35 8.05 -10.07 2.25
C MET A 35 6.89 -10.00 1.25
N CYS A 36 7.08 -10.49 0.02
CA CYS A 36 6.01 -10.54 -0.98
C CYS A 36 4.84 -11.43 -0.55
N ASP A 37 5.12 -12.56 0.10
CA ASP A 37 4.09 -13.47 0.60
C ASP A 37 3.23 -12.83 1.68
N ILE A 38 3.87 -12.19 2.68
CA ILE A 38 3.18 -11.47 3.75
C ILE A 38 2.33 -10.32 3.19
N ALA A 39 2.88 -9.55 2.25
CA ALA A 39 2.15 -8.44 1.63
C ALA A 39 0.91 -8.95 0.89
N ALA A 40 1.04 -10.03 0.12
CA ALA A 40 -0.08 -10.59 -0.62
C ALA A 40 -1.17 -11.17 0.29
N ASP A 41 -0.80 -11.83 1.39
CA ASP A 41 -1.77 -12.32 2.38
C ASP A 41 -2.48 -11.17 3.09
N PHE A 42 -1.75 -10.09 3.42
CA PHE A 42 -2.35 -8.87 3.96
C PHE A 42 -3.36 -8.26 2.99
N TYR A 43 -3.00 -8.06 1.72
CA TYR A 43 -3.92 -7.47 0.74
C TYR A 43 -5.12 -8.38 0.47
N GLU A 44 -4.92 -9.69 0.40
CA GLU A 44 -6.00 -10.67 0.27
C GLU A 44 -7.02 -10.52 1.40
N ASP A 45 -6.56 -10.49 2.66
CA ASP A 45 -7.43 -10.34 3.83
C ASP A 45 -8.05 -8.95 3.90
N PHE A 46 -7.30 -7.90 3.57
CA PHE A 46 -7.79 -6.52 3.50
C PHE A 46 -8.95 -6.40 2.51
N PHE A 47 -8.79 -6.90 1.29
CA PHE A 47 -9.82 -6.86 0.25
C PHE A 47 -10.97 -7.85 0.47
N ARG A 48 -10.75 -8.94 1.21
CA ARG A 48 -11.81 -9.88 1.60
C ARG A 48 -12.73 -9.29 2.67
N ARG A 49 -12.22 -8.42 3.54
CA ARG A 49 -13.01 -7.65 4.53
C ARG A 49 -13.77 -6.54 3.78
N SER A 50 -14.75 -6.93 2.98
CA SER A 50 -15.62 -6.07 2.16
C SER A 50 -16.41 -5.01 2.94
N ASP A 51 -16.37 -5.09 4.27
CA ASP A 51 -17.29 -4.41 5.17
C ASP A 51 -16.77 -3.01 5.55
N ASN A 52 -15.46 -2.76 5.39
CA ASN A 52 -14.78 -1.51 5.78
C ASN A 52 -13.96 -0.84 4.67
N ILE A 53 -13.96 -1.40 3.45
CA ILE A 53 -13.36 -0.69 2.32
C ILE A 53 -14.38 0.33 1.83
N VAL A 54 -14.17 1.60 2.21
CA VAL A 54 -14.82 2.73 1.56
C VAL A 54 -14.37 2.71 0.10
N ARG A 55 -15.15 2.04 -0.74
CA ARG A 55 -15.03 2.22 -2.19
C ARG A 55 -15.46 3.66 -2.43
N PRO A 56 -14.62 4.54 -2.99
CA PRO A 56 -15.13 5.82 -3.45
C PRO A 56 -16.31 5.51 -4.36
N HIS A 57 -17.49 6.00 -3.98
CA HIS A 57 -18.71 5.72 -4.71
C HIS A 57 -18.47 6.17 -6.16
N PRO A 58 -18.82 5.38 -7.19
CA PRO A 58 -18.46 5.67 -8.59
C PRO A 58 -19.03 6.98 -9.16
N TYR A 59 -19.77 7.75 -8.33
CA TYR A 59 -20.42 9.02 -8.67
C TYR A 59 -20.11 10.13 -7.66
N VAL A 60 -19.14 9.93 -6.77
CA VAL A 60 -18.69 11.01 -5.88
C VAL A 60 -17.32 11.41 -6.38
N ASP A 61 -17.25 12.63 -6.91
CA ASP A 61 -16.00 13.26 -7.28
C ASP A 61 -15.00 13.14 -6.12
N ALA A 62 -13.75 12.84 -6.44
CA ALA A 62 -12.70 12.81 -5.43
C ALA A 62 -12.75 14.13 -4.65
N PRO A 63 -12.63 14.11 -3.32
CA PRO A 63 -12.61 15.34 -2.55
C PRO A 63 -11.49 16.22 -3.11
N LEU A 64 -11.87 17.40 -3.59
CA LEU A 64 -10.89 18.40 -4.00
C LEU A 64 -10.14 18.80 -2.73
N LEU A 65 -8.87 18.42 -2.67
CA LEU A 65 -7.97 18.89 -1.63
C LEU A 65 -7.75 20.38 -1.89
N ASP A 66 -8.50 21.23 -1.18
CA ASP A 66 -8.21 22.66 -1.12
C ASP A 66 -6.99 22.81 -0.21
N PHE A 67 -5.81 22.78 -0.83
CA PHE A 67 -4.59 23.09 -0.12
C PHE A 67 -4.61 24.60 0.15
N ASP A 68 -4.68 25.00 1.42
CA ASP A 68 -4.65 26.41 1.85
C ASP A 68 -3.47 27.19 1.24
N ASN A 69 -2.40 26.48 0.86
CA ASN A 69 -1.15 27.02 0.36
C ASN A 69 -0.94 26.76 -1.15
N LYS A 70 -2.00 26.45 -1.92
CA LYS A 70 -1.87 26.13 -3.36
C LYS A 70 -1.27 27.27 -4.19
N ASP A 71 -1.44 28.50 -3.73
CA ASP A 71 -0.96 29.72 -4.38
C ASP A 71 0.36 30.23 -3.77
N ASP A 72 0.87 29.56 -2.73
CA ASP A 72 2.11 29.97 -2.09
C ASP A 72 3.32 29.58 -2.97
N PRO A 73 4.26 30.51 -3.21
CA PRO A 73 5.50 30.17 -3.90
C PRO A 73 6.32 29.20 -3.07
N ILE A 74 6.79 28.13 -3.71
CA ILE A 74 7.71 27.16 -3.08
C ILE A 74 8.99 27.92 -2.69
N PRO A 75 9.42 27.90 -1.42
CA PRO A 75 10.63 28.60 -1.00
C PRO A 75 11.87 28.01 -1.69
N GLU A 76 12.76 28.88 -2.17
CA GLU A 76 14.05 28.46 -2.71
C GLU A 76 14.96 27.95 -1.57
N VAL A 77 15.55 26.78 -1.77
CA VAL A 77 16.50 26.19 -0.82
C VAL A 77 17.84 26.93 -0.93
N SER A 78 18.35 27.44 0.19
CA SER A 78 19.68 28.10 0.29
C SER A 78 20.81 27.11 0.47
#